data_AF-A0AAF0JQ06-F1
#
_entry.id   AF-A0AAF0JQ06-F1
#
_cell.length_a   1.000
_cell.length_b   1.000
_cell.length_c   1.000
_cell.angle_alpha   90.00
_cell.angle_beta   90.00
_cell.angle_gamma   90.00
#
_symmetry.space_group_name_H-M   'P 1'
#
loop_
_entity.id
_entity.type
_entity.pdbx_description
1 polymer ?
#
loop_
_entity_poly.entity_id
_entity_poly.type
_entity_poly.pdbx_seq_one_letter_code
_entity_poly.pdbx_strand_id
1 'polypeptide(L)'
;MVEKENSIDYSEIIPEDVLREVEEAEKEYHKKKTKYLLPSSRDIVEAVIEATSRARGIHPDEFPELVYSILEEQGFSTKYVTIKRIWRIYETLVLRGVIRDVLGVVHRYDDRNRG
;
A
#
# COMPACT_ATOMS: atom_id res chain seq x y z
N MET A 1 9.03 49.48 -3.32
CA MET A 1 8.54 48.57 -4.39
C MET A 1 9.48 48.73 -5.56
N VAL A 2 10.27 47.76 -6.01
CA VAL A 2 10.21 46.29 -5.95
C VAL A 2 11.67 45.80 -5.91
N GLU A 3 12.06 45.07 -4.87
CA GLU A 3 13.33 44.32 -4.87
C GLU A 3 13.14 43.13 -5.81
N LYS A 4 13.79 43.15 -6.98
CA LYS A 4 13.79 42.01 -7.88
C LYS A 4 14.60 40.90 -7.21
N GLU A 5 13.93 39.80 -6.88
CA GLU A 5 14.59 38.54 -6.51
C GLU A 5 15.64 38.20 -7.58
N ASN A 6 16.90 38.30 -7.18
CA ASN A 6 18.03 37.85 -7.95
C ASN A 6 17.97 36.31 -7.95
N SER A 7 17.38 35.72 -9.00
CA SER A 7 17.46 34.28 -9.24
C SER A 7 18.92 33.95 -9.52
N ILE A 8 19.63 33.50 -8.48
CA ILE A 8 21.04 33.13 -8.59
C ILE A 8 21.12 31.89 -9.48
N ASP A 9 21.70 32.06 -10.67
CA ASP A 9 21.98 30.95 -11.58
C ASP A 9 23.28 30.26 -11.13
N TYR A 10 23.13 29.18 -10.35
CA TYR A 10 24.25 28.49 -9.73
C TYR A 10 25.13 27.70 -10.72
N SER A 11 24.78 27.67 -12.02
CA SER A 11 25.55 26.96 -13.05
C SER A 11 26.92 27.57 -13.34
N GLU A 12 27.11 28.87 -13.09
CA GLU A 12 28.40 29.55 -13.35
C GLU A 12 29.42 29.38 -12.20
N ILE A 13 28.95 29.06 -10.99
CA ILE A 13 29.77 29.01 -9.77
C ILE A 13 30.28 27.58 -9.50
N ILE A 14 29.57 26.58 -10.00
CA ILE A 14 29.86 25.18 -9.75
C ILE A 14 30.61 24.62 -10.98
N PRO A 15 31.84 24.10 -10.83
CA PRO A 15 32.57 23.46 -11.92
C PRO A 15 31.74 22.34 -12.57
N GLU A 16 31.80 22.22 -13.91
CA GLU A 16 31.01 21.24 -14.67
C GLU A 16 31.17 19.80 -14.16
N ASP A 17 32.34 19.46 -13.61
CA ASP A 17 32.63 18.13 -13.06
C ASP A 17 31.78 17.79 -11.82
N VAL A 18 31.46 18.80 -10.99
CA VAL A 18 30.64 18.63 -9.78
C VAL A 18 29.15 18.55 -10.14
N LEU A 19 28.70 19.35 -11.13
CA LEU A 19 27.35 19.25 -11.68
C LEU A 19 27.11 17.86 -12.30
N ARG A 20 28.11 17.31 -12.98
CA ARG A 20 28.04 15.98 -13.59
C ARG A 20 27.95 14.87 -12.56
N GLU A 21 28.71 14.93 -11.46
CA GLU A 21 28.58 13.98 -10.34
C GLU A 21 27.19 14.00 -9.70
N VAL A 22 26.62 15.20 -9.49
CA VAL A 22 25.27 15.34 -8.93
C VAL A 22 24.21 14.84 -9.91
N GLU A 23 24.32 15.20 -11.20
CA GLU A 23 23.40 14.71 -12.23
C GLU A 23 23.47 13.17 -12.40
N GLU A 24 24.67 12.58 -12.32
CA GLU A 24 24.85 11.14 -12.41
C GLU A 24 24.26 10.43 -11.17
N ALA A 25 24.48 10.99 -9.97
CA ALA A 25 23.85 10.51 -8.74
C ALA A 25 22.31 10.64 -8.79
N GLU A 26 21.77 11.73 -9.33
CA GLU A 26 20.33 11.93 -9.49
C GLU A 26 19.73 10.99 -10.53
N LYS A 27 20.43 10.74 -11.65
CA LYS A 27 20.03 9.77 -12.69
C LYS A 27 20.07 8.34 -12.14
N GLU A 28 21.05 7.98 -11.32
CA GLU A 28 21.05 6.69 -10.60
C GLU A 28 19.91 6.58 -9.59
N TYR A 29 19.62 7.66 -8.86
CA TYR A 29 18.53 7.70 -7.88
C TYR A 29 17.15 7.60 -8.54
N HIS A 30 16.95 8.24 -9.70
CA HIS A 30 15.68 8.21 -10.43
C HIS A 30 15.48 6.95 -11.27
N LYS A 31 16.55 6.31 -11.79
CA LYS A 31 16.46 5.05 -12.55
C LYS A 31 15.97 3.86 -11.70
N LYS A 32 16.03 3.94 -10.37
CA LYS A 32 15.55 2.91 -9.43
C LYS A 32 14.13 3.16 -8.88
N LYS A 33 13.36 4.11 -9.42
CA LYS A 33 11.90 4.15 -9.17
C LYS A 33 11.21 3.16 -10.09
N THR A 34 11.30 1.87 -9.78
CA THR A 34 10.24 0.94 -10.20
C THR A 34 8.93 1.59 -9.76
N LYS A 35 8.05 1.89 -10.72
CA LYS A 35 6.75 2.51 -10.48
C LYS A 35 5.92 1.49 -9.73
N TYR A 36 6.15 1.37 -8.41
CA TYR A 36 5.43 0.45 -7.55
C TYR A 36 3.95 0.73 -7.75
N LEU A 37 3.22 -0.24 -8.30
CA LEU A 37 1.79 -0.14 -8.44
C LEU A 37 1.24 -0.18 -7.01
N LEU A 38 0.76 0.97 -6.53
CA LEU A 38 0.06 0.99 -5.27
C LEU A 38 -1.29 0.31 -5.49
N PRO A 39 -1.64 -0.68 -4.66
CA PRO A 39 -2.95 -1.30 -4.77
C PRO A 39 -4.02 -0.27 -4.39
N SER A 40 -5.02 -0.14 -5.24
CA SER A 40 -6.24 0.60 -4.92
C SER A 40 -7.04 -0.15 -3.85
N SER A 41 -7.98 0.53 -3.20
CA SER A 41 -8.88 -0.12 -2.24
C SER A 41 -9.62 -1.31 -2.85
N ARG A 42 -9.91 -1.27 -4.15
CA ARG A 42 -10.56 -2.36 -4.88
C ARG A 42 -9.65 -3.57 -5.04
N ASP A 43 -8.38 -3.35 -5.34
CA ASP A 43 -7.39 -4.43 -5.51
C ASP A 43 -7.15 -5.16 -4.18
N ILE A 44 -7.09 -4.41 -3.07
CA ILE A 44 -6.97 -5.01 -1.72
C ILE A 44 -8.21 -5.86 -1.40
N VAL A 45 -9.42 -5.40 -1.78
CA VAL A 45 -10.66 -6.18 -1.59
C VAL A 45 -10.59 -7.49 -2.38
N GLU A 46 -10.15 -7.44 -3.63
CA GLU A 46 -10.02 -8.61 -4.48
C GLU A 46 -9.00 -9.60 -3.92
N ALA A 47 -7.83 -9.11 -3.48
CA ALA A 47 -6.82 -9.92 -2.80
C ALA A 47 -7.34 -10.56 -1.52
N VAL A 48 -8.16 -9.85 -0.72
CA VAL A 48 -8.78 -10.39 0.50
C VAL A 48 -9.80 -11.49 0.18
N ILE A 49 -10.60 -11.33 -0.87
CA ILE A 49 -11.55 -12.37 -1.32
C ILE A 49 -10.79 -13.62 -1.79
N GLU A 50 -9.74 -13.43 -2.59
CA GLU A 50 -8.89 -14.50 -3.07
C GLU A 50 -8.18 -15.23 -1.91
N ALA A 51 -7.61 -14.46 -0.98
CA ALA A 51 -7.02 -14.97 0.25
C ALA A 51 -8.04 -15.81 1.01
N THR A 52 -9.27 -15.32 1.19
CA THR A 52 -10.33 -16.03 1.92
C THR A 52 -10.71 -17.36 1.26
N SER A 53 -10.71 -17.41 -0.08
CA SER A 53 -10.96 -18.63 -0.84
C SER A 53 -9.86 -19.68 -0.65
N ARG A 54 -8.60 -19.23 -0.59
CA ARG A 54 -7.41 -20.08 -0.34
C ARG A 54 -7.22 -20.43 1.15
N ALA A 55 -7.72 -19.59 2.05
CA ALA A 55 -7.59 -19.63 3.51
C ALA A 55 -8.44 -20.71 4.21
N ARG A 56 -8.56 -21.92 3.65
CA ARG A 56 -9.32 -22.99 4.29
C ARG A 56 -8.56 -23.53 5.51
N GLY A 57 -8.92 -23.05 6.70
CA GLY A 57 -8.40 -23.56 7.98
C GLY A 57 -7.06 -22.95 8.42
N ILE A 58 -6.69 -21.78 7.90
CA ILE A 58 -5.53 -21.04 8.41
C ILE A 58 -5.86 -20.28 9.69
N HIS A 59 -4.83 -20.07 10.51
CA HIS A 59 -4.96 -19.26 11.72
C HIS A 59 -5.17 -17.78 11.35
N PRO A 60 -5.98 -17.02 12.10
CA PRO A 60 -6.20 -15.59 11.83
C PRO A 60 -4.91 -14.77 11.74
N ASP A 61 -3.86 -15.13 12.48
CA ASP A 61 -2.58 -14.42 12.42
C ASP A 61 -1.84 -14.57 11.08
N GLU A 62 -2.07 -15.66 10.35
CA GLU A 62 -1.44 -15.93 9.05
C GLU A 62 -2.21 -15.27 7.88
N PHE A 63 -3.44 -14.82 8.12
CA PHE A 63 -4.27 -14.23 7.08
C PHE A 63 -3.67 -12.97 6.43
N PRO A 64 -3.13 -11.99 7.19
CA PRO A 64 -2.50 -10.82 6.60
C PRO A 64 -1.29 -11.18 5.72
N GLU A 65 -0.50 -12.18 6.13
CA GLU A 65 0.65 -12.67 5.35
C GLU A 65 0.20 -13.22 4.00
N LEU A 66 -0.87 -14.03 3.98
CA LEU A 66 -1.43 -14.55 2.74
C LEU A 66 -1.89 -13.43 1.79
N VAL A 67 -2.53 -12.38 2.34
CA VAL A 67 -2.95 -11.21 1.54
C VAL A 67 -1.75 -10.47 0.98
N TYR A 68 -0.65 -10.35 1.74
CA TYR A 68 0.59 -9.75 1.24
C TYR A 68 1.19 -10.55 0.09
N SER A 69 1.28 -11.88 0.22
CA SER A 69 1.79 -12.73 -0.85
C SER A 69 0.98 -12.61 -2.14
N ILE A 70 -0.35 -12.56 -2.05
CA ILE A 70 -1.22 -12.39 -3.24
C ILE A 70 -0.99 -11.02 -3.90
N LEU A 71 -0.89 -9.96 -3.10
CA LEU A 71 -0.62 -8.61 -3.63
C LEU A 71 0.76 -8.54 -4.30
N GLU A 72 1.77 -9.19 -3.74
CA GLU A 72 3.12 -9.26 -4.31
C GLU A 72 3.16 -10.10 -5.59
N GLU A 73 2.47 -11.24 -5.64
CA GLU A 73 2.29 -12.06 -6.85
C GLU A 73 1.64 -11.25 -7.99
N GLN A 74 0.70 -10.36 -7.64
CA GLN A 74 0.05 -9.44 -8.58
C GLN A 74 0.93 -8.23 -8.96
N GLY A 75 2.11 -8.08 -8.36
CA GLY A 75 3.05 -6.98 -8.62
C GLY A 75 2.72 -5.67 -7.91
N PHE A 76 1.86 -5.70 -6.88
CA PHE A 76 1.52 -4.54 -6.07
C PHE A 76 2.49 -4.35 -4.91
N SER A 77 2.66 -3.09 -4.49
CA SER A 77 3.44 -2.78 -3.28
C SER A 77 2.59 -2.86 -2.02
N THR A 78 2.98 -3.75 -1.11
CA THR A 78 2.37 -3.97 0.21
C THR A 78 2.77 -2.92 1.25
N LYS A 79 3.72 -2.03 0.92
CA LYS A 79 4.33 -1.05 1.84
C LYS A 79 3.31 -0.14 2.54
N TYR A 80 2.17 0.14 1.89
CA TYR A 80 1.11 1.00 2.43
C TYR A 80 -0.14 0.22 2.89
N VAL A 81 -0.12 -1.10 2.78
CA VAL A 81 -1.22 -1.97 3.19
C VAL A 81 -0.97 -2.39 4.64
N THR A 82 -1.70 -1.79 5.57
CA THR A 82 -1.56 -2.14 7.00
C THR A 82 -2.47 -3.32 7.36
N ILE A 83 -2.04 -4.11 8.34
CA ILE A 83 -2.81 -5.25 8.89
C ILE A 83 -4.24 -4.80 9.29
N LYS A 84 -4.36 -3.64 9.96
CA LYS A 84 -5.67 -3.07 10.32
C LYS A 84 -6.58 -2.83 9.11
N ARG A 85 -6.02 -2.39 7.97
CA ARG A 85 -6.79 -2.14 6.75
C ARG A 85 -7.32 -3.44 6.15
N ILE A 86 -6.48 -4.49 6.15
CA ILE A 86 -6.86 -5.84 5.70
C ILE A 86 -8.04 -6.35 6.54
N TRP A 87 -7.91 -6.30 7.88
CA TRP A 87 -8.97 -6.75 8.79
C TRP A 87 -10.27 -5.96 8.63
N ARG A 88 -10.20 -4.64 8.53
CA ARG A 88 -11.39 -3.79 8.35
C ARG A 88 -12.13 -4.14 7.06
N ILE A 89 -11.39 -4.43 5.99
CA ILE A 89 -11.97 -4.87 4.71
C ILE A 89 -12.61 -6.25 4.88
N TYR A 90 -11.88 -7.22 5.45
CA TYR A 90 -12.39 -8.56 5.73
C TYR A 90 -13.69 -8.51 6.55
N GLU A 91 -13.68 -7.81 7.68
CA GLU A 91 -14.84 -7.62 8.55
C GLU A 91 -16.02 -7.02 7.77
N THR A 92 -15.77 -5.96 6.99
CA THR A 92 -16.82 -5.34 6.18
C THR A 92 -17.41 -6.32 5.16
N LEU A 93 -16.59 -7.17 4.54
CA LEU A 93 -17.04 -8.17 3.57
C LEU A 93 -17.86 -9.29 4.24
N VAL A 94 -17.45 -9.73 5.44
CA VAL A 94 -18.20 -10.71 6.24
C VAL A 94 -19.54 -10.12 6.71
N LEU A 95 -19.54 -8.90 7.26
CA LEU A 95 -20.75 -8.21 7.74
C LEU A 95 -21.74 -7.95 6.62
N ARG A 96 -21.25 -7.64 5.41
CA ARG A 96 -22.10 -7.49 4.21
C ARG A 96 -22.58 -8.81 3.62
N GLY A 97 -22.08 -9.95 4.10
CA GLY A 97 -22.44 -11.28 3.58
C GLY A 97 -21.82 -11.61 2.22
N VAL A 98 -20.75 -10.91 1.80
CA VAL A 98 -20.03 -11.18 0.54
C VAL A 98 -19.18 -12.44 0.66
N ILE A 99 -18.54 -12.62 1.83
CA ILE A 99 -17.75 -13.80 2.19
C ILE A 99 -18.30 -14.40 3.50
N ARG A 100 -18.07 -15.70 3.70
CA ARG A 100 -18.35 -16.34 5.00
C ARG A 100 -17.20 -16.05 5.96
N ASP A 101 -17.49 -16.03 7.26
CA ASP A 101 -16.43 -15.94 8.26
C ASP A 101 -15.67 -17.27 8.32
N VAL A 102 -14.55 -17.34 7.60
CA VAL A 102 -13.69 -18.53 7.55
C VAL A 102 -12.75 -18.58 8.75
N LEU A 103 -12.36 -17.41 9.26
CA LEU A 103 -11.42 -17.27 10.38
C LEU A 103 -12.11 -17.27 11.75
N GLY A 104 -13.44 -17.13 11.80
CA GLY A 104 -14.22 -17.14 13.04
C GLY A 104 -13.97 -15.93 13.94
N VAL A 105 -13.38 -14.86 13.41
CA VAL A 105 -13.00 -13.68 14.20
C VAL A 105 -14.11 -12.64 14.29
N VAL A 106 -15.11 -12.69 13.40
CA VAL A 106 -16.16 -11.67 13.32
C VAL A 106 -17.28 -12.05 14.26
N HIS A 107 -17.14 -11.62 15.52
CA HIS A 107 -18.21 -11.71 16.49
C HIS A 107 -19.25 -10.65 16.14
N ARG A 108 -20.44 -11.08 15.68
CA ARG A 108 -21.58 -10.17 15.66
C ARG A 108 -21.84 -9.74 17.11
N TYR A 109 -21.42 -8.54 17.46
CA TYR A 109 -22.06 -7.82 18.54
C TYR A 109 -23.45 -7.49 18.03
N ASP A 110 -24.36 -8.45 18.21
CA ASP A 110 -25.79 -8.28 18.00
C ASP A 110 -26.21 -7.05 18.80
N ASP A 111 -26.53 -5.98 18.08
CA ASP A 111 -27.06 -4.72 18.57
C ASP A 111 -28.43 -4.96 19.24
N ARG A 112 -28.41 -5.54 20.44
CA ARG A 112 -29.47 -5.38 21.45
C ARG A 112 -29.42 -3.99 22.11
N ASN A 113 -28.75 -3.00 21.51
CA ASN A 113 -28.57 -1.68 22.10
C ASN A 113 -28.71 -0.52 21.10
N ARG A 114 -29.72 -0.59 20.23
CA ARG A 114 -30.42 0.63 19.76
C ARG A 114 -31.70 0.78 20.58
N GLY A 115 -31.54 1.33 21.79
CA GLY A 115 -32.60 1.99 22.55
C GLY A 115 -32.50 3.48 22.40
#